data_AF-A0A1Z4R314-F1
#
_entry.id   AF-A0A1Z4R314-F1
#
_cell.length_a   1.000
_cell.length_b   1.000
_cell.length_c   1.000
_cell.angle_alpha   90.00
_cell.angle_beta   90.00
_cell.angle_gamma   90.00
#
_symmetry.space_group_name_H-M   'P 1'
#
loop_
_entity.id
_entity.type
_entity.pdbx_description
1 polymer ?
#
loop_
_entity_poly.entity_id
_entity_poly.type
_entity_poly.pdbx_seq_one_letter_code
_entity_poly.pdbx_strand_id
1 'polypeptide(L)' 'MRSRLSISLHPEDLNRLENLQKNLDEKDILFMPSTSFVLRLALAVLEKTPNEKVKEVADKMPYYKTGRPKQQKI' A
#
# COMPACT_ATOMS: atom_id res chain seq x y z
N MET A 1 3.75 21.79 -7.59
CA MET A 1 2.34 21.97 -7.19
C MET A 1 1.98 20.84 -6.23
N ARG A 2 1.44 21.11 -5.03
CA ARG A 2 1.01 20.03 -4.09
C ARG A 2 -0.47 19.73 -4.36
N SER A 3 -0.78 18.49 -4.74
CA SER A 3 -2.16 18.01 -4.89
C SER A 3 -2.59 17.25 -3.64
N ARG A 4 -3.79 17.56 -3.12
CA ARG A 4 -4.42 16.80 -2.04
C ARG A 4 -5.38 15.78 -2.65
N LEU A 5 -5.22 14.51 -2.28
CA LEU A 5 -6.12 13.43 -2.65
C LEU A 5 -6.86 12.95 -1.40
N SER A 6 -8.16 12.71 -1.52
CA SER A 6 -8.95 12.01 -0.50
C SER A 6 -9.12 10.57 -0.98
N ILE A 7 -8.82 9.61 -0.11
CA ILE A 7 -8.93 8.17 -0.41
C ILE A 7 -9.80 7.51 0.65
N SER A 8 -10.67 6.60 0.20
CA SER A 8 -11.42 5.72 1.09
C SER A 8 -10.70 4.39 1.17
N LEU A 9 -10.42 3.94 2.39
CA LEU A 9 -9.77 2.66 2.68
C LEU A 9 -10.75 1.78 3.46
N HIS A 10 -10.61 0.46 3.29
CA HIS A 10 -11.31 -0.46 4.18
C HIS A 10 -10.75 -0.29 5.62
N PRO A 11 -11.57 -0.41 6.68
CA PRO A 11 -11.08 -0.25 8.05
C PRO A 11 -9.88 -1.14 8.40
N GLU A 12 -9.85 -2.36 7.86
CA GLU A 12 -8.71 -3.27 8.03
C GLU A 12 -7.41 -2.73 7.42
N ASP A 13 -7.48 -2.07 6.26
CA ASP A 13 -6.32 -1.48 5.60
C ASP A 13 -5.80 -0.26 6.36
N LEU A 14 -6.72 0.53 6.95
CA LEU A 14 -6.34 1.64 7.83
C LEU A 14 -5.58 1.11 9.06
N ASN A 15 -6.09 0.07 9.71
CA ASN A 15 -5.43 -0.56 10.86
C ASN A 15 -4.04 -1.11 10.49
N ARG A 16 -3.91 -1.75 9.31
CA ARG A 16 -2.60 -2.22 8.81
C ARG A 16 -1.63 -1.06 8.63
N LEU A 17 -2.11 0.07 8.14
CA LEU A 17 -1.27 1.25 7.91
C LEU A 17 -0.81 1.91 9.20
N GLU A 18 -1.69 2.00 10.21
CA GLU A 18 -1.33 2.46 11.55
C GLU A 18 -0.31 1.54 12.24
N ASN A 19 -0.48 0.22 12.12
CA ASN A 19 0.48 -0.75 12.64
C ASN A 19 1.83 -0.65 11.93
N LEU A 20 1.85 -0.44 10.61
CA LEU A 20 3.08 -0.21 9.86
C LEU A 20 3.77 1.08 10.33
N GLN A 21 3.01 2.13 10.57
CA GLN A 21 3.53 3.39 11.10
C GLN A 21 4.24 3.20 12.46
N LYS A 22 3.58 2.49 13.41
CA LYS A 22 4.17 2.16 14.71
C LYS A 22 5.45 1.32 14.58
N ASN A 23 5.41 0.27 13.75
CA ASN A 23 6.56 -0.61 13.53
C ASN A 23 7.78 0.13 12.96
N LEU A 24 7.57 1.16 12.14
CA LEU A 24 8.67 1.96 11.57
C LEU A 24 9.29 2.90 12.60
N ASP A 25 8.48 3.42 13.51
CA ASP A 25 8.90 4.25 14.65
C ASP A 25 9.66 3.40 15.68
N GLU A 26 9.11 2.25 16.06
CA GLU A 26 9.72 1.31 17.02
C GLU A 26 11.07 0.73 16.56
N LYS A 27 11.29 0.64 15.24
CA LYS A 27 12.54 0.13 14.65
C LYS A 27 13.56 1.24 14.37
N ASP A 28 13.30 2.47 14.81
CA ASP A 28 14.11 3.65 14.54
C ASP A 28 14.38 3.87 13.03
N ILE A 29 13.49 3.38 12.17
CA ILE A 29 13.62 3.56 10.72
C ILE A 29 13.16 4.97 10.34
N LEU A 30 12.12 5.48 11.01
CA LEU A 30 11.56 6.81 10.78
C LEU A 30 11.03 7.39 12.09
N PHE A 31 11.39 8.65 12.39
CA PHE A 31 10.81 9.37 13.52
C PHE A 31 9.44 9.94 13.15
N MET A 32 8.38 9.56 13.89
CA MET A 32 7.01 10.07 13.74
C MET A 32 6.49 10.11 12.28
N PRO A 33 6.46 8.97 11.56
CA PRO A 33 6.10 8.96 10.14
C PRO A 33 4.63 9.33 9.91
N SER A 34 4.35 10.37 9.11
CA SER A 34 2.97 10.67 8.70
C SER A 34 2.38 9.55 7.82
N THR A 35 1.06 9.36 7.86
CA THR A 35 0.31 8.44 6.98
C THR A 35 0.70 8.61 5.49
N SER A 36 0.80 9.86 5.03
CA SER A 36 1.21 10.15 3.64
C SER A 36 2.66 9.78 3.34
N PHE A 37 3.55 9.77 4.35
CA PHE A 37 4.91 9.28 4.18
C PHE A 37 4.94 7.75 4.09
N VAL A 38 4.23 7.07 4.98
CA VAL A 38 4.12 5.60 4.97
C VAL A 38 3.55 5.10 3.63
N LEU A 39 2.52 5.77 3.09
CA LEU A 39 1.98 5.47 1.77
C LEU A 39 3.02 5.65 0.65
N ARG A 40 3.80 6.72 0.67
CA ARG A 40 4.87 6.95 -0.32
C ARG A 40 5.94 5.87 -0.24
N LEU A 41 6.31 5.46 0.97
CA LEU A 41 7.26 4.36 1.17
C LEU A 41 6.71 3.05 0.60
N ALA A 42 5.44 2.72 0.89
CA ALA A 42 4.80 1.53 0.37
C ALA A 42 4.76 1.50 -1.17
N LEU A 43 4.45 2.63 -1.81
CA LEU A 43 4.48 2.76 -3.28
C LEU A 43 5.90 2.56 -3.83
N ALA A 44 6.91 3.19 -3.23
CA ALA A 44 8.30 3.05 -3.67
C ALA A 44 8.84 1.62 -3.51
N VAL A 45 8.39 0.89 -2.47
CA VAL A 45 8.69 -0.53 -2.29
C VAL A 45 8.00 -1.36 -3.37
N LEU A 46 6.72 -1.09 -3.65
CA LEU A 46 5.95 -1.82 -4.67
C LEU A 46 6.58 -1.66 -6.06
N GLU A 47 7.00 -0.45 -6.45
CA GLU A 47 7.67 -0.17 -7.73
C GLU A 47 8.96 -0.99 -7.93
N LYS A 48 9.68 -1.27 -6.85
CA LYS A 48 10.94 -2.04 -6.87
C LYS A 48 10.72 -3.54 -6.69
N THR A 49 9.52 -3.97 -6.35
CA THR A 49 9.23 -5.38 -6.05
C THR A 49 9.04 -6.17 -7.36
N PRO A 50 9.69 -7.33 -7.53
CA PRO A 50 9.47 -8.18 -8.71
C PRO A 50 7.99 -8.52 -8.91
N ASN A 51 7.51 -8.47 -10.15
CA ASN A 51 6.10 -8.70 -10.49
C ASN A 51 5.53 -10.04 -9.98
N GLU A 52 6.35 -11.08 -9.93
CA GLU A 52 5.97 -12.40 -9.42
C GLU A 52 5.60 -12.35 -7.93
N LYS A 53 6.38 -11.62 -7.13
CA LYS A 53 6.10 -11.43 -5.70
C LYS A 53 4.87 -10.55 -5.50
N VAL A 54 4.71 -9.50 -6.30
CA VAL A 54 3.50 -8.66 -6.26
C VAL A 54 2.27 -9.51 -6.56
N LYS A 55 2.32 -10.36 -7.58
CA LYS A 55 1.23 -11.26 -7.94
C LYS A 55 0.91 -12.24 -6.81
N GLU A 56 1.92 -12.87 -6.21
CA GLU A 56 1.73 -13.80 -5.08
C GLU A 56 1.04 -13.13 -3.88
N VAL A 57 1.48 -11.92 -3.52
CA VAL A 57 0.88 -11.16 -2.41
C VAL A 57 -0.55 -10.76 -2.76
N ALA A 58 -0.77 -10.30 -4.00
CA ALA A 58 -2.08 -9.85 -4.43
C ALA A 58 -3.09 -11.01 -4.50
N ASP A 59 -2.68 -12.20 -4.94
CA ASP A 59 -3.53 -13.41 -4.95
C ASP A 59 -4.00 -13.83 -3.54
N LYS A 60 -3.27 -13.43 -2.48
CA LYS A 60 -3.61 -13.67 -1.07
C LYS A 60 -4.44 -12.55 -0.44
N MET A 61 -4.60 -11.41 -1.11
CA MET A 61 -5.38 -10.30 -0.55
C MET A 61 -6.88 -10.53 -0.75
N PRO A 62 -7.69 -10.32 0.30
CA PRO A 62 -9.13 -10.24 0.12
C PRO A 62 -9.42 -9.10 -0.87
N TYR A 63 -10.38 -9.31 -1.76
CA TYR A 63 -10.80 -8.31 -2.75
C TYR A 63 -9.81 -8.04 -3.92
N TYR A 64 -8.79 -8.87 -4.15
CA TYR A 64 -7.91 -8.72 -5.33
C TYR A 64 -8.63 -8.65 -6.69
N LYS A 65 -9.85 -9.19 -6.77
CA LYS A 65 -10.72 -9.16 -7.96
C LYS A 65 -11.81 -8.08 -7.94
N THR A 66 -11.84 -7.17 -6.96
CA THR A 66 -12.84 -6.09 -6.92
C THR A 66 -12.56 -4.92 -7.87
N GLY A 67 -11.52 -5.05 -8.71
CA GLY A 67 -11.29 -4.17 -9.86
C GLY A 67 -11.98 -4.65 -11.13
N ARG A 68 -12.10 -3.77 -12.13
CA ARG A 68 -12.51 -4.20 -13.48
C ARG A 68 -11.44 -5.15 -14.04
N PRO A 69 -11.81 -6.34 -14.56
CA PRO A 69 -10.85 -7.22 -15.21
C PRO A 69 -10.15 -6.45 -16.35
N LYS A 70 -8.85 -6.65 -16.49
CA LYS A 70 -8.09 -6.16 -17.65
C LYS A 70 -8.74 -6.79 -18.88
N GLN A 71 -9.44 -6.00 -19.70
CA GLN A 71 -9.83 -6.44 -21.02
C GLN A 71 -8.53 -6.77 -21.76
N GLN A 72 -8.26 -8.06 -21.97
CA GLN A 72 -7.25 -8.48 -22.92
C GLN A 72 -7.75 -7.99 -24.27
N LYS A 73 -7.10 -6.99 -24.86
CA LYS A 73 -7.32 -6.66 -26.27
C LYS A 73 -6.84 -7.88 -27.06
N ILE A 74 -7.80 -8.65 -27.59
CA ILE A 74 -7.58 -9.61 -28.66
C ILE A 74 -7.44 -8.81 -29.96
#